data_AF-A0A2D4K577-F1
#
_entry.id   AF-A0A2D4K577-F1
#
_cell.length_a   1.000
_cell.length_b   1.000
_cell.length_c   1.000
_cell.angle_alpha   90.00
_cell.angle_beta   90.00
_cell.angle_gamma   90.00
#
_symmetry.space_group_name_H-M   'P 1'
#
loop_
_entity.id
_entity.type
_entity.pdbx_description
1 polymer ?
#
loop_
_entity_poly.entity_id
_entity_poly.type
_entity_poly.pdbx_seq_one_letter_code
_entity_poly.pdbx_strand_id
1 'polypeptide(L)'
;GMTNITDSQASTNVSPVNQTQIKRDDVVYRIQIIDPSQVLEGINLSKRKELQWPDEMIRLRAGRNSWKDWNPQEGMEGHVIHRWVPCSRDPGHRSHIDKTILLVQIEDKYVAVIETGVLELGAEV
;
A
#
# COMPACT_ATOMS: atom_id res chain seq x y z
N GLY A 1 8.56 57.50 -22.59
CA GLY A 1 9.02 56.11 -22.52
C GLY A 1 8.76 55.60 -21.13
N MET A 2 7.95 54.55 -21.00
CA MET A 2 7.61 53.89 -19.74
C MET A 2 8.73 52.92 -19.35
N THR A 3 9.13 52.89 -18.07
CA THR A 3 9.72 51.70 -17.44
C THR A 3 9.39 51.66 -15.96
N ASN A 4 8.92 50.50 -15.51
CA ASN A 4 8.22 50.24 -14.27
C ASN A 4 9.14 49.96 -13.06
N ILE A 5 8.63 50.39 -11.90
CA ILE A 5 8.63 49.80 -10.55
C ILE A 5 9.03 48.32 -10.41
N THR A 6 9.80 48.01 -9.36
CA THR A 6 9.59 46.80 -8.53
C THR A 6 10.07 47.03 -7.09
N ASP A 7 9.13 47.00 -6.16
CA ASP A 7 9.28 46.86 -4.71
C ASP A 7 9.56 45.39 -4.37
N SER A 8 10.48 45.14 -3.43
CA SER A 8 10.90 43.80 -3.02
C SER A 8 10.27 43.46 -1.67
N GLN A 9 9.13 42.76 -1.69
CA GLN A 9 8.55 42.18 -0.47
C GLN A 9 9.17 40.81 -0.15
N ALA A 10 9.71 40.72 1.07
CA ALA A 10 10.15 39.50 1.71
C ALA A 10 8.97 38.54 1.91
N SER A 11 9.04 37.37 1.27
CA SER A 11 8.07 36.30 1.44
C SER A 11 8.57 35.26 2.45
N THR A 12 7.80 35.10 3.51
CA THR A 12 7.80 33.99 4.48
C THR A 12 7.58 32.66 3.75
N ASN A 13 8.57 31.76 3.78
CA ASN A 13 8.42 30.42 3.23
C ASN A 13 7.94 29.46 4.34
N VAL A 14 6.62 29.32 4.46
CA VAL A 14 5.98 28.21 5.17
C VAL A 14 5.96 27.01 4.22
N SER A 15 6.54 25.89 4.61
CA SER A 15 6.50 24.65 3.84
C SER A 15 5.18 23.92 4.04
N PRO A 16 4.41 23.56 2.99
CA PRO A 16 3.47 22.47 3.05
C PRO A 16 4.00 21.33 2.16
N VAL A 17 4.64 20.31 2.73
CA VAL A 17 4.93 19.08 1.95
C VAL A 17 3.76 18.11 2.09
N ASN A 18 2.63 18.53 1.50
CA ASN A 18 1.65 17.57 0.98
C ASN A 18 2.21 17.07 -0.34
N GLN A 19 2.81 15.89 -0.34
CA GLN A 19 2.98 15.14 -1.58
C GLN A 19 2.63 13.68 -1.34
N THR A 20 1.34 13.46 -1.15
CA THR A 20 0.64 12.29 -1.67
C THR A 20 1.12 12.05 -3.11
N GLN A 21 2.06 11.13 -3.29
CA GLN A 21 2.37 10.59 -4.61
C GLN A 21 1.27 9.61 -5.00
N ILE A 22 0.07 10.14 -5.26
CA ILE A 22 -0.85 9.50 -6.20
C ILE A 22 -0.51 10.15 -7.53
N LYS A 23 0.39 9.53 -8.29
CA LYS A 23 0.72 9.96 -9.64
C LYS A 23 0.63 8.78 -10.60
N ARG A 24 -0.50 8.81 -11.31
CA ARG A 24 -0.71 8.58 -12.76
C ARG A 24 -1.14 7.16 -13.12
N ASP A 25 -2.31 7.09 -13.77
CA ASP A 25 -2.92 5.91 -14.37
C ASP A 25 -3.10 4.74 -13.38
N ASP A 26 -4.07 4.87 -12.49
CA ASP A 26 -4.45 3.79 -11.57
C ASP A 26 -5.13 2.67 -12.35
N VAL A 27 -4.32 1.85 -13.03
CA VAL A 27 -4.63 0.44 -13.24
C VAL A 27 -4.90 -0.13 -11.86
N VAL A 28 -6.18 -0.15 -11.49
CA VAL A 28 -6.60 -0.69 -10.20
C VAL A 28 -6.51 -2.19 -10.32
N TYR A 29 -5.33 -2.72 -10.00
CA TYR A 29 -5.06 -4.13 -10.11
C TYR A 29 -5.88 -4.88 -9.05
N ARG A 30 -6.88 -5.63 -9.54
CA ARG A 30 -7.82 -6.37 -8.71
C ARG A 30 -7.36 -7.81 -8.53
N ILE A 31 -7.59 -8.33 -7.33
CA ILE A 31 -7.38 -9.74 -7.03
C ILE A 31 -8.60 -10.33 -6.32
N GLN A 32 -8.68 -11.66 -6.35
CA GLN A 32 -9.59 -12.46 -5.53
C GLN A 32 -8.76 -13.38 -4.63
N ILE A 33 -9.11 -13.49 -3.35
CA ILE A 33 -8.50 -14.48 -2.46
C ILE A 33 -9.01 -15.86 -2.84
N ILE A 34 -8.09 -16.77 -3.18
CA ILE A 34 -8.41 -18.17 -3.51
C ILE A 34 -7.87 -19.16 -2.47
N ASP A 35 -6.90 -18.73 -1.64
CA ASP A 35 -6.38 -19.52 -0.53
C ASP A 35 -6.15 -18.62 0.71
N PRO A 36 -7.12 -18.57 1.65
CA PRO A 36 -7.00 -17.81 2.88
C PRO A 36 -5.82 -18.24 3.77
N SER A 37 -5.28 -19.46 3.60
CA SER A 37 -4.12 -19.91 4.38
C SER A 37 -2.83 -19.15 4.06
N GLN A 38 -2.80 -18.46 2.92
CA GLN A 38 -1.71 -17.56 2.54
C GLN A 38 -1.84 -16.15 3.12
N VAL A 39 -2.90 -15.85 3.87
CA VAL A 39 -3.07 -14.56 4.53
C VAL A 39 -2.10 -14.44 5.70
N LEU A 40 -1.39 -13.31 5.74
CA LEU A 40 -0.41 -13.01 6.78
C LEU A 40 -1.07 -12.21 7.91
N GLU A 41 -1.87 -12.87 8.73
CA GLU A 41 -2.69 -12.24 9.77
C GLU A 41 -1.91 -11.43 10.83
N GLY A 42 -0.64 -11.79 11.06
CA GLY A 42 0.25 -11.15 12.04
C GLY A 42 1.37 -10.32 11.42
N ILE A 43 1.30 -10.03 10.12
CA ILE A 43 2.38 -9.31 9.41
C ILE A 43 2.64 -7.93 10.01
N ASN A 44 1.60 -7.28 10.51
CA ASN A 44 1.66 -5.94 11.09
C ASN A 44 2.42 -5.90 12.42
N LEU A 45 2.59 -7.04 13.11
CA LEU A 45 3.29 -7.15 14.39
C LEU A 45 4.74 -7.66 14.24
N SER A 46 5.17 -8.00 13.02
CA SER A 46 6.45 -8.68 12.80
C SER A 46 7.64 -7.76 13.14
N LYS A 47 8.40 -8.14 14.19
CA LYS A 47 9.60 -7.42 14.68
C LYS A 47 10.90 -7.78 13.94
N ARG A 48 10.85 -8.69 12.96
CA ARG A 48 11.99 -9.07 12.12
C ARG A 48 12.01 -8.17 10.89
N LYS A 49 13.21 -7.74 10.45
CA LYS A 49 13.51 -6.90 9.27
C LYS A 49 12.24 -6.42 8.58
N GLU A 50 11.74 -5.30 9.09
CA GLU A 50 10.40 -4.80 8.84
C GLU A 50 10.19 -4.59 7.33
N LEU A 51 9.06 -5.09 6.81
CA LEU A 51 8.55 -4.60 5.54
C LEU A 51 8.38 -3.08 5.68
N GLN A 52 8.85 -2.32 4.71
CA GLN A 52 8.53 -0.90 4.65
C GLN A 52 7.08 -0.75 4.20
N TRP A 53 6.24 -0.24 5.09
CA TRP A 53 4.82 -0.04 4.83
C TRP A 53 4.61 1.27 4.05
N PRO A 54 3.62 1.31 3.13
CA PRO A 54 3.28 2.55 2.43
C PRO A 54 2.75 3.63 3.39
N ASP A 55 2.05 3.22 4.44
CA ASP A 55 1.57 4.07 5.53
C ASP A 55 1.51 3.26 6.83
N GLU A 56 1.90 3.91 7.93
CA GLU A 56 1.83 3.37 9.27
C GLU A 56 0.37 3.12 9.72
N MET A 57 -0.58 3.96 9.31
CA MET A 57 -2.00 3.75 9.59
C MET A 57 -2.54 2.49 8.90
N ILE A 58 -2.05 2.21 7.69
CA ILE A 58 -2.39 0.99 6.95
C ILE A 58 -1.81 -0.22 7.68
N ARG A 59 -0.54 -0.17 8.11
CA ARG A 59 0.09 -1.23 8.90
C ARG A 59 -0.76 -1.60 10.12
N LEU A 60 -1.17 -0.62 10.91
CA LEU A 60 -1.96 -0.86 12.12
C LEU A 60 -3.29 -1.55 11.81
N ARG A 61 -3.89 -1.29 10.65
CA ARG A 61 -5.17 -1.87 10.20
C ARG A 61 -5.05 -3.20 9.43
N ALA A 62 -3.85 -3.59 9.02
CA ALA A 62 -3.62 -4.71 8.10
C ALA A 62 -3.50 -6.10 8.77
N GLY A 63 -3.82 -6.22 10.05
CA GLY A 63 -3.70 -7.48 10.78
C GLY A 63 -4.93 -7.85 11.59
N ARG A 64 -4.95 -9.10 12.07
CA ARG A 64 -6.08 -9.69 12.79
C ARG A 64 -6.54 -8.90 14.01
N ASN A 65 -5.64 -8.21 14.69
CA ASN A 65 -5.97 -7.31 15.81
C ASN A 65 -6.89 -6.15 15.43
N SER A 66 -6.88 -5.71 14.17
CA SER A 66 -7.75 -4.65 13.65
C SER A 66 -9.01 -5.17 12.97
N TRP A 67 -9.03 -6.42 12.54
CA TRP A 67 -10.18 -7.04 11.88
C TRP A 67 -11.29 -7.45 12.84
N LYS A 68 -10.96 -7.72 14.12
CA LYS A 68 -11.93 -8.17 15.15
C LYS A 68 -12.61 -9.48 14.73
N ASP A 69 -13.92 -9.47 14.53
CA ASP A 69 -14.73 -10.62 14.11
C ASP A 69 -14.65 -10.88 12.59
N TRP A 70 -14.09 -9.93 11.83
CA TRP A 70 -13.89 -10.09 10.39
C TRP A 70 -12.65 -10.93 10.09
N ASN A 71 -12.73 -11.75 9.04
CA ASN A 71 -11.60 -12.51 8.52
C ASN A 71 -11.68 -12.59 6.99
N PRO A 72 -10.54 -12.53 6.29
CA PRO A 72 -10.50 -12.71 4.85
C PRO A 72 -10.88 -14.14 4.48
N GLN A 73 -11.81 -14.28 3.54
CA GLN A 73 -12.34 -15.56 3.08
C GLN A 73 -12.05 -15.77 1.60
N GLU A 74 -12.11 -17.04 1.19
CA GLU A 74 -12.06 -17.41 -0.22
C GLU A 74 -13.22 -16.73 -0.97
N GLY A 75 -12.92 -16.22 -2.16
CA GLY A 75 -13.87 -15.49 -2.99
C GLY A 75 -13.91 -13.98 -2.73
N MET A 76 -13.31 -13.48 -1.63
CA MET A 76 -13.25 -12.04 -1.36
C MET A 76 -12.31 -11.34 -2.34
N GLU A 77 -12.76 -10.20 -2.87
CA GLU A 77 -12.03 -9.42 -3.85
C GLU A 77 -11.55 -8.08 -3.28
N GLY A 78 -10.46 -7.58 -3.82
CA GLY A 78 -9.96 -6.27 -3.44
C GLY A 78 -8.92 -5.71 -4.39
N HIS A 79 -8.52 -4.49 -4.09
CA HIS A 79 -7.56 -3.73 -4.89
C HIS A 79 -6.18 -3.85 -4.27
N VAL A 80 -5.17 -4.17 -5.06
CA VAL A 80 -3.79 -4.16 -4.58
C VAL A 80 -3.33 -2.72 -4.46
N ILE A 81 -3.03 -2.30 -3.23
CA ILE A 81 -2.54 -0.96 -2.92
C ILE A 81 -1.03 -0.92 -2.70
N HIS A 82 -0.40 -2.07 -2.49
CA HIS A 82 1.06 -2.18 -2.37
C HIS A 82 1.53 -3.60 -2.65
N ARG A 83 2.77 -3.75 -3.12
CA ARG A 83 3.40 -5.05 -3.43
C ARG A 83 4.83 -5.06 -2.92
N TRP A 84 5.17 -6.12 -2.19
CA TRP A 84 6.55 -6.43 -1.78
C TRP A 84 7.05 -7.68 -2.53
N VAL A 85 8.13 -7.53 -3.29
CA VAL A 85 8.71 -8.57 -4.15
C VAL A 85 10.07 -9.03 -3.57
N PRO A 86 10.39 -10.33 -3.61
CA PRO A 86 11.72 -10.82 -3.25
C PRO A 86 12.81 -10.10 -4.04
N CYS A 87 13.93 -9.80 -3.37
CA CYS A 87 15.10 -9.17 -3.98
C CYS A 87 14.87 -7.79 -4.64
N SER A 88 13.68 -7.17 -4.51
CA SER A 88 13.40 -5.83 -5.06
C SER A 88 14.49 -4.85 -4.66
N ARG A 89 15.06 -4.10 -5.60
CA ARG A 89 16.14 -3.14 -5.30
C ARG A 89 15.66 -2.01 -4.38
N ASP A 90 14.38 -1.67 -4.45
CA ASP A 90 13.73 -0.69 -3.59
C ASP A 90 13.35 -1.30 -2.24
N PRO A 91 13.90 -0.80 -1.11
CA PRO A 91 13.49 -1.22 0.23
C PRO A 91 11.97 -1.11 0.49
N GLY A 92 11.29 -0.12 -0.09
CA GLY A 92 9.85 0.11 0.04
C GLY A 92 9.00 -1.05 -0.49
N HIS A 93 9.52 -1.72 -1.51
CA HIS A 93 8.86 -2.82 -2.22
C HIS A 93 9.57 -4.15 -2.01
N ARG A 94 10.48 -4.26 -1.04
CA ARG A 94 11.24 -5.49 -0.81
C ARG A 94 10.51 -6.40 0.17
N SER A 95 10.29 -7.64 -0.24
CA SER A 95 9.81 -8.67 0.68
C SER A 95 10.92 -9.12 1.64
N HIS A 96 10.55 -9.32 2.90
CA HIS A 96 11.44 -9.86 3.94
C HIS A 96 11.56 -11.39 3.88
N ILE A 97 10.74 -12.04 3.05
CA ILE A 97 10.74 -13.47 2.77
C ILE A 97 10.96 -13.72 1.28
N ASP A 98 11.26 -14.96 0.91
CA ASP A 98 11.41 -15.38 -0.49
C ASP A 98 10.06 -15.63 -1.19
N LYS A 99 9.09 -14.73 -0.95
CA LYS A 99 7.78 -14.74 -1.59
C LYS A 99 7.29 -13.32 -1.82
N THR A 100 6.50 -13.12 -2.87
CA THR A 100 5.78 -11.87 -3.10
C THR A 100 4.62 -11.74 -2.11
N ILE A 101 4.51 -10.59 -1.47
CA ILE A 101 3.42 -10.24 -0.56
C ILE A 101 2.64 -9.09 -1.21
N LEU A 102 1.33 -9.25 -1.29
CA LEU A 102 0.40 -8.23 -1.78
C LEU A 102 -0.35 -7.64 -0.60
N LEU A 103 -0.45 -6.31 -0.56
CA LEU A 103 -1.33 -5.59 0.34
C LEU A 103 -2.59 -5.21 -0.42
N VAL A 104 -3.71 -5.76 0.03
CA VAL A 104 -4.99 -5.67 -0.66
C VAL A 104 -5.96 -4.90 0.22
N GLN A 105 -6.66 -3.93 -0.35
CA GLN A 105 -7.80 -3.29 0.29
C GLN A 105 -9.08 -4.04 -0.10
N ILE A 106 -9.72 -4.64 0.89
CA ILE A 106 -11.01 -5.34 0.77
C ILE A 106 -12.01 -4.57 1.63
N GLU A 107 -13.02 -3.98 1.01
CA GLU A 107 -13.95 -3.05 1.68
C GLU A 107 -13.19 -1.94 2.44
N ASP A 108 -13.34 -1.90 3.77
CA ASP A 108 -12.66 -0.98 4.68
C ASP A 108 -11.48 -1.63 5.43
N LYS A 109 -11.06 -2.83 5.02
CA LYS A 109 -9.97 -3.59 5.66
C LYS A 109 -8.77 -3.69 4.73
N TYR A 110 -7.60 -3.88 5.34
CA TYR A 110 -6.36 -4.15 4.62
C TYR A 110 -5.91 -5.56 4.96
N VAL A 111 -5.50 -6.31 3.95
CA VAL A 111 -5.11 -7.71 4.06
C VAL A 111 -3.79 -7.91 3.34
N ALA A 112 -2.81 -8.47 4.04
CA ALA A 112 -1.60 -8.93 3.42
C ALA A 112 -1.74 -10.42 3.06
N VAL A 113 -1.44 -10.77 1.81
CA VAL A 113 -1.58 -12.13 1.30
C VAL A 113 -0.42 -12.46 0.38
N ILE A 114 0.04 -13.71 0.38
CA ILE A 114 1.06 -14.17 -0.59
C ILE A 114 0.43 -14.22 -1.99
N GLU A 115 1.18 -13.81 -3.01
CA GLU A 115 0.75 -13.84 -4.42
C GLU A 115 0.17 -15.20 -4.86
N THR A 116 0.67 -16.32 -4.31
CA THR A 116 0.17 -17.68 -4.62
C THR A 116 -1.23 -17.97 -4.07
N GLY A 117 -1.74 -17.16 -3.14
CA GLY A 117 -3.06 -17.34 -2.54
C GLY A 117 -4.14 -16.45 -3.16
N VAL A 118 -3.83 -15.76 -4.25
CA VAL A 118 -4.77 -14.90 -4.97
C VAL A 118 -4.86 -15.24 -6.44
N LEU A 119 -6.00 -14.92 -7.03
CA LEU A 119 -6.22 -14.88 -8.47
C LEU A 119 -6.18 -13.42 -8.92
N GLU A 120 -5.38 -13.13 -9.94
CA GLU A 120 -5.34 -11.82 -10.60
C GLU A 120 -6.57 -11.65 -11.50
N LEU A 121 -7.39 -10.63 -11.23
CA LEU A 121 -8.57 -10.29 -12.04
C LEU A 121 -8.25 -9.26 -13.14
N GLY A 122 -7.07 -8.64 -13.10
CA GLY A 122 -6.58 -7.67 -14.08
C GLY A 122 -6.96 -6.23 -13.74
N ALA A 123 -6.70 -5.34 -14.71
CA ALA A 123 -7.05 -3.92 -14.68
C ALA A 123 -8.34 -3.71 -15.48
N GLU A 124 -9.38 -3.12 -14.91
CA GLU A 124 -10.49 -2.63 -15.72
C GLU A 124 -10.00 -1.43 -16.57
N VAL A 125 -10.15 -1.57 -17.89
CA VAL A 125 -9.78 -0.59 -18.93
C VAL A 125 -10.96 0.26 -19.36
#